data_AF-A0A949NYA4-F1
#
_entry.id   AF-A0A949NYA4-F1
#
_cell.length_a   1.000
_cell.length_b   1.000
_cell.length_c   1.000
_cell.angle_alpha   90.00
_cell.angle_beta   90.00
_cell.angle_gamma   90.00
#
_symmetry.space_group_name_H-M   'P 1'
#
loop_
_entity.id
_entity.type
_entity.pdbx_description
1 polymer ?
#
loop_
_entity_poly.entity_id
_entity_poly.type
_entity_poly.pdbx_seq_one_letter_code
_entity_poly.pdbx_strand_id
1 'polypeptide(L)' 'MKRDFSKLIVSLVVLLNVLFTLGVLFVFLRVGSEPATLIVSWFAFTTSELWMLSSIKKTKVKREDIENGKD' A
#
# COMPACT_ATOMS: atom_id res chain seq x y z
N MET A 1 5.48 27.04 8.74
CA MET A 1 4.49 26.45 7.82
C MET A 1 4.38 24.97 8.12
N LYS A 2 3.37 24.55 8.89
CA LYS A 2 3.11 23.13 9.18
C LYS A 2 2.59 22.54 7.86
N ARG A 3 3.50 22.00 7.05
CA ARG A 3 3.11 21.29 5.83
C ARG A 3 2.44 20.03 6.36
N ASP A 4 1.12 19.99 6.31
CA ASP A 4 0.34 18.80 6.60
C ASP A 4 0.67 17.75 5.53
N PHE A 5 1.85 17.13 5.62
CA PHE A 5 2.35 16.15 4.66
C PHE A 5 1.35 15.00 4.45
N SER A 6 0.50 14.76 5.45
CA SER A 6 -0.66 13.87 5.38
C SER A 6 -1.61 14.19 4.21
N LYS A 7 -1.91 15.46 3.93
CA LYS A 7 -2.81 15.83 2.81
C LYS A 7 -2.17 15.65 1.44
N LEU A 8 -0.87 15.94 1.32
CA LEU A 8 -0.13 15.79 0.06
C LEU A 8 0.04 14.32 -0.31
N ILE A 9 0.42 13.48 0.66
CA ILE A 9 0.54 12.03 0.46
C ILE A 9 -0.82 11.42 0.14
N VAL A 10 -1.88 11.82 0.85
CA VAL A 10 -3.25 11.37 0.53
C VAL A 10 -3.66 11.79 -0.87
N SER A 11 -3.41 13.04 -1.27
CA SER A 11 -3.73 13.52 -2.63
C SER A 11 -2.92 12.79 -3.71
N LEU A 12 -1.64 12.50 -3.45
CA LEU A 12 -0.79 11.78 -4.38
C LEU A 12 -1.25 10.32 -4.56
N VAL A 13 -1.62 9.65 -3.46
CA VAL A 13 -2.16 8.29 -3.49
C VAL A 13 -3.47 8.22 -4.27
N VAL A 14 -4.36 9.19 -4.09
CA VAL A 14 -5.63 9.26 -4.84
C VAL A 14 -5.37 9.50 -6.33
N LEU A 15 -4.50 10.46 -6.67
CA LEU A 15 -4.14 10.73 -8.06
C LEU A 15 -3.54 9.49 -8.75
N LEU A 16 -2.65 8.80 -8.05
CA LEU A 16 -1.97 7.61 -8.57
C LEU A 16 -2.96 6.43 -8.75
N ASN A 17 -3.97 6.28 -7.88
CA ASN A 17 -5.05 5.31 -8.05
C ASN A 17 -5.89 5.60 -9.30
N VAL A 18 -6.26 6.88 -9.52
CA VAL A 18 -7.05 7.27 -10.71
C VAL A 18 -6.27 7.00 -12.00
N LEU A 19 -4.99 7.37 -12.03
CA LEU A 19 -4.10 7.08 -13.16
C LEU A 19 -3.94 5.57 -13.40
N PHE A 20 -3.83 4.79 -12.33
CA PHE A 20 -3.73 3.34 -12.42
C PHE A 20 -4.98 2.72 -13.06
N THR A 21 -6.17 3.11 -12.62
CA THR A 21 -7.44 2.63 -13.22
C THR A 21 -7.54 3.00 -14.70
N LEU A 22 -7.18 4.23 -15.06
CA LEU A 22 -7.15 4.67 -16.47
C LEU A 22 -6.13 3.87 -17.30
N GLY A 23 -4.95 3.61 -16.75
CA GLY A 23 -3.92 2.78 -17.39
C GLY A 23 -4.36 1.35 -17.61
N VAL A 24 -5.00 0.72 -16.62
CA VAL A 24 -5.58 -0.62 -16.75
C VAL A 24 -6.64 -0.65 -17.83
N LEU A 25 -7.55 0.33 -17.86
CA LEU A 25 -8.59 0.43 -18.88
C LEU A 25 -7.99 0.61 -20.29
N PHE A 26 -6.95 1.44 -20.42
CA PHE A 26 -6.25 1.66 -21.70
C PHE A 26 -5.55 0.40 -22.19
N VAL A 27 -4.85 -0.31 -21.31
CA VAL A 27 -4.18 -1.58 -21.66
C VAL A 27 -5.22 -2.63 -22.03
N PHE A 28 -6.32 -2.71 -21.29
CA PHE A 28 -7.43 -3.62 -21.59
C PHE A 28 -8.00 -3.39 -23.00
N LEU A 29 -8.24 -2.12 -23.36
CA LEU A 29 -8.72 -1.75 -24.70
C LEU A 29 -7.71 -2.06 -25.82
N ARG A 30 -6.40 -2.06 -25.53
CA ARG A 30 -5.35 -2.30 -26.52
C ARG A 30 -4.95 -3.77 -26.69
N VAL A 31 -4.98 -4.56 -25.62
CA VAL A 31 -4.43 -5.94 -25.60
C VAL A 31 -5.55 -6.98 -25.62
N GLY A 32 -6.76 -6.65 -25.17
CA GLY A 32 -7.87 -7.61 -25.04
C GLY A 32 -7.64 -8.73 -24.02
N SER A 33 -6.49 -8.72 -23.33
CA SER A 33 -6.12 -9.65 -22.26
C SER A 33 -5.91 -8.86 -20.97
N GLU A 34 -6.25 -9.48 -19.85
CA GLU A 34 -6.23 -8.85 -18.54
C GLU A 34 -4.80 -8.49 -18.12
N PRO A 35 -4.50 -7.22 -17.77
CA PRO A 35 -3.16 -6.80 -17.37
C PRO A 35 -2.85 -7.20 -15.92
N ALA A 36 -2.80 -8.52 -15.66
CA ALA A 36 -2.59 -9.09 -14.33
C ALA A 36 -1.27 -8.60 -13.68
N THR A 37 -0.20 -8.44 -14.46
CA THR A 37 1.09 -7.94 -13.96
C THR A 37 0.99 -6.52 -13.41
N LEU A 38 0.30 -5.60 -14.11
CA LEU A 38 0.13 -4.22 -13.63
C LEU A 38 -0.69 -4.18 -12.34
N ILE A 39 -1.73 -5.00 -12.25
CA ILE A 39 -2.59 -5.14 -11.06
C ILE A 39 -1.78 -5.64 -9.88
N VAL A 40 -1.04 -6.73 -10.05
CA VAL A 40 -0.22 -7.31 -8.97
C VAL A 40 0.84 -6.33 -8.50
N SER A 41 1.56 -5.67 -9.41
CA SER A 41 2.56 -4.66 -9.03
C SER A 41 1.95 -3.48 -8.28
N TRP A 42 0.75 -3.04 -8.66
CA TRP A 42 0.04 -1.94 -8.00
C TRP A 42 -0.40 -2.29 -6.58
N PHE A 43 -1.06 -3.44 -6.42
CA PHE A 43 -1.49 -3.91 -5.11
C PHE A 43 -0.31 -4.22 -4.20
N ALA A 44 0.78 -4.77 -4.74
CA ALA A 44 2.01 -4.99 -3.98
C ALA A 44 2.60 -3.65 -3.49
N PHE A 45 2.62 -2.63 -4.34
CA PHE A 45 3.11 -1.30 -3.99
C PHE A 45 2.26 -0.67 -2.86
N THR A 46 0.94 -0.58 -3.02
CA THR A 46 0.06 0.06 -2.02
C THR A 46 -0.08 -0.74 -0.72
N THR A 47 0.12 -2.07 -0.76
CA THR A 47 0.00 -2.93 0.42
C THR A 47 1.31 -3.08 1.20
N SER A 48 2.47 -2.84 0.55
CA SER A 48 3.80 -3.03 1.15
C SER A 48 4.03 -2.20 2.43
N GLU A 49 3.58 -0.94 2.45
CA GLU A 49 3.77 -0.02 3.58
C GLU A 49 2.99 -0.47 4.84
N LEU A 50 1.78 -1.00 4.66
CA LEU A 50 0.93 -1.47 5.77
C LEU A 50 1.46 -2.77 6.39
N TRP A 51 2.03 -3.65 5.55
CA TRP A 51 2.59 -4.91 6.00
C TRP A 51 3.88 -4.71 6.80
N MET A 52 4.71 -3.74 6.39
CA MET A 52 5.91 -3.33 7.14
C MET A 52 5.56 -2.79 8.54
N LEU A 53 4.57 -1.91 8.65
CA LEU A 53 4.13 -1.37 9.94
C LEU A 53 3.49 -2.44 10.84
N SER A 54 2.70 -3.35 10.26
CA SER A 54 2.09 -4.47 11.01
C SER A 54 3.13 -5.45 11.54
N SER A 55 4.21 -5.72 10.78
CA SER A 55 5.33 -6.55 11.22
C SER A 55 6.09 -5.94 12.40
N ILE A 56 6.35 -4.62 12.35
CA ILE A 56 7.00 -3.88 13.44
C ILE A 56 6.11 -3.89 14.69
N LYS A 57 4.80 -3.68 14.55
CA LYS A 57 3.85 -3.74 15.69
C LYS A 57 3.79 -5.14 16.30
N LYS A 58 3.75 -6.20 15.48
CA LYS A 58 3.75 -7.59 15.95
C LYS A 58 5.03 -7.95 16.71
N THR A 59 6.17 -7.43 16.26
CA THR A 59 7.47 -7.66 16.92
C THR A 59 7.55 -6.92 18.26
N LYS A 60 6.98 -5.71 18.35
CA LYS A 60 6.91 -4.94 19.60
C LYS A 60 6.02 -5.61 20.64
N VAL A 61 4.80 -5.99 20.26
CA VAL A 61 3.86 -6.71 21.14
C VAL A 61 4.48 -8.01 21.65
N LYS A 62 5.08 -8.81 20.77
CA LYS A 62 5.75 -10.06 21.17
C LYS A 62 6.90 -9.84 22.16
N ARG A 63 7.63 -8.71 22.05
CA ARG A 63 8.68 -8.34 23.02
C ARG A 63 8.08 -7.95 24.37
N GLU A 64 6.99 -7.20 24.36
CA GLU A 64 6.28 -6.77 25.56
C GLU A 64 5.62 -7.94 26.32
N ASP A 65 5.11 -8.96 25.62
CA ASP A 65 4.58 -10.19 26.24
C ASP A 65 5.69 -11.02 26.93
N ILE A 66 6.87 -11.14 26.31
CA ILE A 66 8.03 -11.87 26.89
C ILE A 66 8.60 -11.12 28.11
N GLU A 67 8.66 -9.79 28.05
CA GLU A 67 9.19 -8.97 29.14
C GLU A 67 8.23 -8.89 30.35
N ASN A 68 6.92 -9.04 30.14
CA ASN A 68 5.91 -9.07 31.21
C ASN A 68 5.61 -10.47 31.79
N GLY A 69 6.31 -11.53 31.36
CA GLY A 69 6.21 -12.86 31.97
C GLY A 69 4.78 -13.40 32.00
N LYS A 70 4.05 -13.25 30.89
CA LYS A 70 2.68 -13.73 30.75
C LYS A 70 2.67 -14.98 29.84
N ASP A 71 3.07 -16.11 30.42
CA ASP A 71 2.89 -17.45 29.84
C ASP A 71 1.48 -18.00 30.15
#